data_AF-A0A1F7TM46-F1
#
_entry.id   AF-A0A1F7TM46-F1
#
_cell.length_a   1.000
_cell.length_b   1.000
_cell.length_c   1.000
_cell.angle_alpha   90.00
_cell.angle_beta   90.00
_cell.angle_gamma   90.00
#
_symmetry.space_group_name_H-M   'P 1'
#
loop_
_entity.id
_entity.type
_entity.pdbx_description
1 polymer ?
#
loop_
_entity_poly.entity_id
_entity_poly.type
_entity_poly.pdbx_seq_one_letter_code
_entity_poly.pdbx_strand_id
1 'polypeptide(L)'
;MKRLFPALIASLLLVGAGCFSFPDGGEPAVPSIEPISELFGAVEAYDEATRTITLRSPDYGLDEVVVVPLVDVSETVVGQLVTLSGERDLSTRSVTATSLVVEDRPNLVVTSPTAGSVVTSPLVVFGFGRTFEQSFAWRIKDGADKVVASGHATTSAPDVGMYGPFRVEVILPAMTEKAFTLEVFTYSAKDGSVQDLVTVPLTLLTTDVSTFDLYYPNRLKGSAQDCALVFPVSRTVAKTSAVGRAALTGLLAGPTQAERNQGYFTSVNAGTELQSLAINDGVAMADFNSYLNAAGSCRATSIRSQIEQTLKQFPSVTSVIISVDGDAETALQP
;
A
#
# COMPACT_ATOMS: atom_id res chain seq x y z
N MET A 1 -0.06 -40.82 45.56
CA MET A 1 -0.58 -40.17 46.78
C MET A 1 -1.89 -39.49 46.46
N LYS A 2 -2.98 -39.99 47.02
CA LYS A 2 -4.36 -39.47 46.91
C LYS A 2 -4.57 -38.37 47.98
N ARG A 3 -5.15 -37.23 47.59
CA ARG A 3 -6.01 -36.31 48.39
C ARG A 3 -6.82 -35.51 47.34
N LEU A 4 -8.13 -35.63 47.08
CA LEU A 4 -9.34 -35.97 47.84
C LEU A 4 -9.58 -35.05 49.03
N PHE A 5 -10.34 -33.96 48.82
CA PHE A 5 -11.21 -33.21 49.74
C PHE A 5 -12.15 -32.30 48.89
N PRO A 6 -13.33 -31.88 49.39
CA PRO A 6 -14.62 -32.36 48.87
C PRO A 6 -15.55 -31.24 48.39
N ALA A 7 -16.65 -31.67 47.77
CA ALA A 7 -17.83 -30.87 47.50
C ALA A 7 -18.45 -30.31 48.80
N LEU A 8 -18.76 -29.01 48.80
CA LEU A 8 -19.67 -28.40 49.76
C LEU A 8 -20.96 -28.01 49.02
N ILE A 9 -22.01 -28.79 49.25
CA ILE A 9 -23.38 -28.48 48.84
C ILE A 9 -23.98 -27.64 49.97
N ALA A 10 -24.29 -26.37 49.67
CA ALA A 10 -25.12 -25.55 50.53
C ALA A 10 -26.38 -25.16 49.75
N SER A 11 -27.49 -25.77 50.16
CA SER A 11 -28.85 -25.46 49.75
C SER A 11 -29.18 -24.00 50.08
N LEU A 12 -29.71 -23.25 49.11
CA LEU A 12 -30.39 -21.99 49.38
C LEU A 12 -31.84 -22.08 48.90
N LEU A 13 -32.74 -21.90 49.86
CA LEU A 13 -34.19 -21.95 49.74
C LEU A 13 -34.72 -20.91 48.74
N LEU A 14 -35.62 -21.35 47.87
CA LEU A 14 -36.57 -20.48 47.17
C LEU A 14 -37.48 -19.80 48.19
N VAL A 15 -37.38 -18.47 48.29
CA VAL A 15 -38.47 -17.62 48.76
C VAL A 15 -38.75 -16.63 47.65
N GLY A 16 -39.92 -16.75 47.04
CA GLY A 16 -40.40 -15.82 46.03
C GLY A 16 -40.74 -14.47 46.65
N ALA A 17 -40.30 -13.39 46.00
CA ALA A 17 -40.99 -12.11 45.93
C ALA A 17 -40.27 -11.22 44.91
N GLY A 18 -41.01 -10.74 43.91
CA GLY A 18 -40.61 -9.61 43.07
C GLY A 18 -40.02 -10.00 41.72
N CYS A 19 -40.88 -10.15 40.71
CA CYS A 19 -40.49 -9.79 39.34
C CYS A 19 -40.17 -8.29 39.36
N PHE A 20 -38.90 -7.94 39.53
CA PHE A 20 -38.42 -6.64 39.08
C PHE A 20 -38.43 -6.71 37.56
N SER A 21 -39.52 -6.23 36.96
CA SER A 21 -39.49 -5.78 35.58
C SER A 21 -38.43 -4.69 35.53
N PHE A 22 -37.28 -5.00 34.92
CA PHE A 22 -36.45 -3.94 34.38
C PHE A 22 -37.37 -3.12 33.47
N PRO A 23 -37.40 -1.78 33.60
CA PRO A 23 -38.00 -0.98 32.54
C PRO A 23 -37.34 -1.46 31.25
N ASP A 24 -38.12 -1.73 30.19
CA ASP A 24 -37.60 -1.84 28.84
C ASP A 24 -36.77 -0.56 28.61
N GLY A 25 -35.48 -0.63 28.92
CA GLY A 25 -34.51 0.35 28.53
C GLY A 25 -34.44 0.16 27.04
N GLY A 26 -35.30 0.89 26.32
CA GLY A 26 -35.32 0.89 24.87
C GLY A 26 -33.89 0.91 24.39
N GLU A 27 -33.56 -0.09 23.58
CA GLU A 27 -32.25 -0.21 22.94
C GLU A 27 -31.87 1.19 22.45
N PRO A 28 -30.74 1.78 22.89
CA PRO A 28 -30.41 3.15 22.54
C PRO A 28 -30.48 3.25 21.02
N ALA A 29 -31.37 4.11 20.52
CA ALA A 29 -31.61 4.24 19.10
C ALA A 29 -30.26 4.53 18.43
N VAL A 30 -29.80 3.60 17.59
CA VAL A 30 -28.57 3.81 16.82
C VAL A 30 -28.84 5.05 15.96
N PRO A 31 -28.06 6.13 16.12
CA PRO A 31 -28.30 7.34 15.36
C PRO A 31 -28.20 7.02 13.88
N SER A 32 -29.24 7.39 13.12
CA SER A 32 -29.29 7.17 11.68
C SER A 32 -28.45 8.17 10.90
N ILE A 33 -27.94 9.22 11.56
CA ILE A 33 -27.18 10.32 10.97
C ILE A 33 -25.90 10.52 11.77
N GLU A 34 -24.78 10.65 11.06
CA GLU A 34 -23.45 10.96 11.59
C GLU A 34 -22.97 12.31 11.05
N PRO A 35 -22.53 13.25 11.88
CA PRO A 35 -21.93 14.49 11.40
C PRO A 35 -20.56 14.23 10.77
N ILE A 36 -20.32 14.81 9.59
CA ILE A 36 -19.03 14.82 8.91
C ILE A 36 -18.42 16.22 9.09
N SER A 37 -17.28 16.30 9.77
CA SER A 37 -16.56 17.56 9.94
C SER A 37 -15.58 17.85 8.81
N GLU A 38 -14.90 16.84 8.27
CA GLU A 38 -13.83 17.01 7.27
C GLU A 38 -13.74 15.79 6.35
N LEU A 39 -14.58 15.76 5.32
CA LEU A 39 -14.43 14.81 4.21
C LEU A 39 -13.58 15.45 3.12
N PHE A 40 -12.37 14.91 2.93
CA PHE A 40 -11.36 15.45 2.03
C PHE A 40 -11.14 14.54 0.82
N GLY A 41 -11.10 15.10 -0.38
CA GLY A 41 -10.85 14.34 -1.59
C GLY A 41 -10.74 15.18 -2.86
N ALA A 42 -10.49 14.51 -3.98
CA ALA A 42 -10.52 15.11 -5.31
C ALA A 42 -11.92 14.96 -5.93
N VAL A 43 -12.46 16.03 -6.51
CA VAL A 43 -13.74 15.95 -7.24
C VAL A 43 -13.51 15.35 -8.62
N GLU A 44 -14.09 14.18 -8.89
CA GLU A 44 -14.00 13.53 -10.21
C GLU A 44 -15.08 13.99 -11.18
N ALA A 45 -16.27 14.27 -10.65
CA ALA A 45 -17.42 14.66 -11.45
C ALA A 45 -18.38 15.53 -10.61
N TYR A 46 -19.15 16.35 -11.31
CA TYR A 46 -20.24 17.14 -10.75
C TYR A 46 -21.45 17.06 -11.68
N ASP A 47 -22.59 16.63 -11.15
CA ASP A 47 -23.88 16.66 -11.83
C ASP A 47 -24.69 17.86 -11.32
N GLU A 48 -24.84 18.89 -12.17
CA GLU A 48 -25.57 20.12 -11.82
C GLU A 48 -27.07 19.87 -11.59
N ALA A 49 -27.67 18.91 -12.30
CA ALA A 49 -29.10 18.64 -12.20
C ALA A 49 -29.48 18.04 -10.84
N THR A 50 -28.61 17.19 -10.30
CA THR A 50 -28.80 16.57 -8.97
C THR A 50 -28.00 17.25 -7.87
N ARG A 51 -27.11 18.19 -8.22
CA ARG A 51 -26.12 18.82 -7.33
C ARG A 51 -25.25 17.79 -6.61
N THR A 52 -24.88 16.72 -7.31
CA THR A 52 -24.10 15.61 -6.75
C THR A 52 -22.64 15.71 -7.19
N ILE A 53 -21.73 15.62 -6.23
CA ILE A 53 -20.29 15.50 -6.45
C ILE A 53 -19.88 14.04 -6.30
N THR A 54 -19.10 13.53 -7.24
CA THR A 54 -18.34 12.29 -7.06
C THR A 54 -16.98 12.64 -6.49
N LEU A 55 -16.76 12.31 -5.21
CA LEU A 55 -15.54 12.60 -4.49
C LEU A 55 -14.67 11.35 -4.38
N ARG A 56 -13.42 11.44 -4.84
CA ARG A 56 -12.42 10.40 -4.64
C ARG A 56 -11.56 10.69 -3.43
N SER A 57 -11.52 9.75 -2.48
CA SER A 57 -10.70 9.81 -1.28
C SER A 57 -9.24 9.37 -1.55
N PRO A 58 -8.28 9.69 -0.66
CA PRO A 58 -6.88 9.32 -0.86
C PRO A 58 -6.64 7.80 -0.97
N ASP A 59 -7.50 7.00 -0.33
CA ASP A 59 -7.46 5.53 -0.33
C ASP A 59 -8.26 4.90 -1.48
N TYR A 60 -8.55 5.68 -2.53
CA TYR A 60 -9.30 5.27 -3.73
C TYR A 60 -10.78 4.99 -3.51
N GLY A 61 -11.31 5.26 -2.32
CA GLY A 61 -12.75 5.28 -2.07
C GLY A 61 -13.48 6.32 -2.91
N LEU A 62 -14.77 6.09 -3.10
CA LEU A 62 -15.69 6.98 -3.81
C LEU A 62 -16.86 7.28 -2.90
N ASP A 63 -17.15 8.57 -2.71
CA ASP A 63 -18.36 9.06 -2.06
C ASP A 63 -19.18 9.86 -3.08
N GLU A 64 -20.48 9.58 -3.14
CA GLU A 64 -21.46 10.45 -3.79
C GLU A 64 -22.00 11.44 -2.75
N VAL A 65 -21.74 12.72 -2.98
CA VAL A 65 -22.03 13.80 -2.05
C VAL A 65 -23.05 14.75 -2.67
N VAL A 66 -24.25 14.80 -2.09
CA VAL A 66 -25.26 15.79 -2.47
C VAL A 66 -24.92 17.11 -1.80
N VAL A 67 -24.80 18.18 -2.58
CA VAL A 67 -24.46 19.51 -2.06
C VAL A 67 -25.71 20.36 -1.94
N VAL A 68 -25.98 20.87 -0.74
CA VAL A 68 -27.20 21.67 -0.49
C VAL A 68 -27.25 22.91 -1.40
N PRO A 69 -28.45 23.41 -1.76
CA PRO A 69 -28.61 24.54 -2.68
C PRO A 69 -27.90 25.84 -2.28
N LEU A 70 -27.63 26.01 -0.99
CA LEU A 70 -27.00 27.22 -0.42
C LEU A 70 -25.48 27.26 -0.59
N VAL A 71 -24.84 26.14 -0.95
CA VAL A 71 -23.40 26.07 -1.19
C VAL A 71 -23.15 26.31 -2.67
N ASP A 72 -22.28 27.27 -3.00
CA ASP A 72 -21.95 27.54 -4.40
C ASP A 72 -21.03 26.45 -4.95
N VAL A 73 -21.45 25.80 -6.05
CA VAL A 73 -20.70 24.74 -6.72
C VAL A 73 -20.90 24.90 -8.22
N SER A 74 -19.80 24.92 -8.96
CA SER A 74 -19.77 24.99 -10.41
C SER A 74 -18.87 23.90 -10.98
N GLU A 75 -18.96 23.62 -12.28
CA GLU A 75 -18.11 22.62 -12.97
C GLU A 75 -16.60 22.85 -12.79
N THR A 76 -16.17 24.07 -12.49
CA THR A 76 -14.77 24.40 -12.19
C THR A 76 -14.20 23.70 -10.95
N VAL A 77 -15.05 23.12 -10.10
CA VAL A 77 -14.63 22.30 -8.95
C VAL A 77 -14.06 20.95 -9.38
N VAL A 78 -14.41 20.47 -10.58
CA VAL A 78 -13.94 19.19 -11.10
C VAL A 78 -12.42 19.21 -11.26
N GLY A 79 -11.77 18.17 -10.76
CA GLY A 79 -10.32 18.02 -10.70
C GLY A 79 -9.64 18.76 -9.56
N GLN A 80 -10.38 19.50 -8.72
CA GLN A 80 -9.83 20.18 -7.53
C GLN A 80 -9.90 19.29 -6.29
N LEU A 81 -9.03 19.58 -5.32
CA LEU A 81 -9.17 19.06 -3.96
C LEU A 81 -10.20 19.91 -3.21
N VAL A 82 -11.05 19.24 -2.44
CA VAL A 82 -12.05 19.90 -1.61
C VAL A 82 -12.08 19.31 -0.21
N THR A 83 -12.46 20.14 0.75
CA THR A 83 -12.89 19.72 2.09
C THR A 83 -14.38 19.99 2.23
N LEU A 84 -15.13 18.97 2.62
CA LEU A 84 -16.58 19.02 2.80
C LEU A 84 -16.93 18.81 4.28
N SER A 85 -17.99 19.48 4.73
CA SER A 85 -18.64 19.17 6.00
C SER A 85 -20.15 19.04 5.80
N GLY A 86 -20.80 18.30 6.67
CA GLY A 86 -22.21 17.98 6.56
C GLY A 86 -22.58 16.76 7.37
N GLU A 87 -23.39 15.88 6.79
CA GLU A 87 -23.96 14.72 7.47
C GLU A 87 -23.93 13.48 6.57
N ARG A 88 -23.73 12.31 7.17
CA ARG A 88 -23.86 11.00 6.53
C ARG A 88 -25.07 10.28 7.11
N ASP A 89 -25.98 9.85 6.24
CA ASP A 89 -27.03 8.90 6.62
C ASP A 89 -26.41 7.50 6.67
N LEU A 90 -26.39 6.86 7.85
CA LEU A 90 -25.74 5.55 8.03
C LEU A 90 -26.55 4.39 7.42
N SER A 91 -27.84 4.59 7.18
CA SER A 91 -28.72 3.58 6.57
C SER A 91 -28.53 3.51 5.05
N THR A 92 -28.29 4.65 4.42
CA THR A 92 -28.11 4.76 2.96
C THR A 92 -26.65 4.97 2.54
N ARG A 93 -25.78 5.34 3.50
CA ARG A 93 -24.41 5.83 3.31
C ARG A 93 -24.30 7.12 2.49
N SER A 94 -25.43 7.76 2.20
CA SER A 94 -25.48 9.03 1.47
C SER A 94 -24.88 10.16 2.29
N VAL A 95 -24.09 11.01 1.63
CA VAL A 95 -23.50 12.20 2.24
C VAL A 95 -24.23 13.44 1.72
N THR A 96 -24.65 14.30 2.64
CA THR A 96 -25.16 15.64 2.32
C THR A 96 -24.17 16.67 2.84
N ALA A 97 -23.53 17.42 1.94
CA ALA A 97 -22.60 18.48 2.30
C ALA A 97 -23.32 19.82 2.49
N THR A 98 -23.10 20.43 3.65
CA THR A 98 -23.60 21.77 4.01
C THR A 98 -22.53 22.85 3.84
N SER A 99 -21.28 22.45 3.62
CA SER A 99 -20.18 23.34 3.23
C SER A 99 -19.21 22.62 2.31
N LEU A 100 -18.66 23.37 1.36
CA LEU A 100 -17.60 22.95 0.45
C LEU A 100 -16.55 24.03 0.39
N VAL A 101 -15.30 23.64 0.61
CA VAL A 101 -14.13 24.51 0.48
C VAL A 101 -13.20 23.91 -0.57
N VAL A 102 -12.89 24.67 -1.61
CA VAL A 102 -11.84 24.29 -2.57
C VAL A 102 -10.48 24.56 -1.94
N GLU A 103 -9.64 23.54 -1.92
CA GLU A 103 -8.33 23.55 -1.27
C GLU A 103 -7.26 23.98 -2.26
N ASP A 104 -6.69 25.17 -2.07
CA ASP A 104 -5.52 25.62 -2.84
C ASP A 104 -4.26 24.93 -2.32
N ARG A 105 -3.88 23.82 -2.97
CA ARG A 105 -2.75 22.97 -2.59
C ARG A 105 -1.66 22.95 -3.66
N PRO A 106 -0.41 22.62 -3.29
CA PRO A 106 0.66 22.31 -4.23
C PRO A 106 0.33 21.08 -5.09
N ASN A 107 1.05 20.90 -6.20
CA ASN A 107 0.78 19.82 -7.15
C ASN A 107 0.97 18.40 -6.59
N LEU A 108 1.64 18.28 -5.45
CA LEU A 108 1.76 17.05 -4.68
C LEU A 108 1.34 17.30 -3.24
N VAL A 109 0.53 16.39 -2.71
CA VAL A 109 0.05 16.40 -1.33
C VAL A 109 0.20 15.00 -0.77
N VAL A 110 0.87 14.83 0.37
CA VAL A 110 0.88 13.58 1.13
C VAL A 110 -0.15 13.71 2.25
N THR A 111 -1.14 12.82 2.26
CA THR A 111 -2.22 12.81 3.27
C THR A 111 -1.93 11.84 4.40
N SER A 112 -1.18 10.77 4.12
CA SER A 112 -0.74 9.80 5.12
C SER A 112 0.58 9.14 4.70
N PRO A 113 1.51 8.88 5.63
CA PRO A 113 1.47 9.31 7.03
C PRO A 113 1.65 10.83 7.18
N THR A 114 1.24 11.37 8.34
CA THR A 114 1.49 12.78 8.69
C THR A 114 2.83 12.94 9.42
N ALA A 115 3.36 14.17 9.43
CA ALA A 115 4.63 14.48 10.10
C ALA A 115 4.63 14.04 11.57
N GLY A 116 5.71 13.39 12.00
CA GLY A 116 5.88 12.85 13.35
C GLY A 116 5.26 11.47 13.57
N SER A 117 4.57 10.90 12.58
CA SER A 117 3.96 9.57 12.72
C SER A 117 5.00 8.48 13.01
N VAL A 118 4.61 7.52 13.86
CA VAL A 118 5.36 6.27 14.06
C VAL A 118 4.86 5.23 13.06
N VAL A 119 5.75 4.66 12.27
CA VAL A 119 5.42 3.78 11.13
C VAL A 119 6.21 2.47 11.15
N THR A 120 5.75 1.50 10.36
CA THR A 120 6.39 0.20 10.12
C THR A 120 6.80 0.05 8.65
N SER A 121 7.52 -1.03 8.33
CA SER A 121 7.78 -1.44 6.94
C SER A 121 6.80 -2.55 6.52
N PRO A 122 6.16 -2.51 5.33
CA PRO A 122 6.21 -1.44 4.33
C PRO A 122 5.60 -0.14 4.85
N LEU A 123 6.19 0.98 4.43
CA LEU A 123 5.61 2.31 4.58
C LEU A 123 4.58 2.50 3.47
N VAL A 124 3.31 2.62 3.84
CA VAL A 124 2.22 2.92 2.89
C VAL A 124 1.98 4.42 2.90
N VAL A 125 2.17 5.06 1.74
CA VAL A 125 2.01 6.49 1.54
C VAL A 125 0.78 6.74 0.68
N PHE A 126 -0.11 7.60 1.15
CA PHE A 126 -1.27 8.07 0.42
C PHE A 126 -1.15 9.57 0.17
N GLY A 127 -1.76 10.00 -0.92
CA GLY A 127 -1.79 11.41 -1.26
C GLY A 127 -2.52 11.69 -2.56
N PHE A 128 -2.38 12.92 -3.03
CA PHE A 128 -2.89 13.36 -4.31
C PHE A 128 -1.78 14.06 -5.09
N GLY A 129 -1.83 13.92 -6.41
CA GLY A 129 -1.02 14.76 -7.27
C GLY A 129 -1.69 15.09 -8.59
N ARG A 130 -1.28 16.22 -9.17
CA ARG A 130 -1.65 16.69 -10.51
C ARG A 130 -0.39 16.92 -11.34
N THR A 131 0.54 15.97 -11.28
CA THR A 131 1.88 16.11 -11.86
C THR A 131 1.88 15.90 -13.37
N PHE A 132 2.91 16.40 -14.04
CA PHE A 132 3.12 16.12 -15.46
C PHE A 132 3.33 14.62 -15.70
N GLU A 133 2.72 14.07 -16.75
CA GLU A 133 2.71 12.63 -17.07
C GLU A 133 2.24 11.74 -15.91
N GLN A 134 1.54 12.33 -14.93
CA GLN A 134 1.04 11.63 -13.74
C GLN A 134 2.16 10.96 -12.93
N SER A 135 3.40 11.42 -13.06
CA SER A 135 4.59 10.78 -12.45
C SER A 135 5.22 11.67 -11.39
N PHE A 136 5.78 11.05 -10.35
CA PHE A 136 6.56 11.72 -9.31
C PHE A 136 7.66 10.81 -8.76
N ALA A 137 8.65 11.42 -8.12
CA ALA A 137 9.74 10.73 -7.44
C ALA A 137 9.53 10.75 -5.93
N TRP A 138 10.05 9.72 -5.26
CA TRP A 138 10.10 9.65 -3.81
C TRP A 138 11.49 9.23 -3.35
N ARG A 139 11.88 9.66 -2.15
CA ARG A 139 13.11 9.20 -1.49
C ARG A 139 12.97 9.15 0.02
N ILE A 140 13.74 8.26 0.63
CA ILE A 140 13.89 8.12 2.08
C ILE A 140 15.28 8.64 2.44
N LYS A 141 15.34 9.58 3.38
CA LYS A 141 16.57 10.04 4.02
C LYS A 141 16.64 9.49 5.44
N ASP A 142 17.82 9.01 5.85
CA ASP A 142 18.06 8.63 7.24
C ASP A 142 18.22 9.87 8.16
N GLY A 143 18.45 9.64 9.46
CA GLY A 143 18.67 10.71 10.44
C GLY A 143 19.90 11.59 10.18
N ALA A 144 20.79 11.18 9.25
CA ALA A 144 21.94 11.95 8.80
C ALA A 144 21.71 12.63 7.43
N ASP A 145 20.45 12.75 7.00
CA ASP A 145 20.01 13.32 5.72
C ASP A 145 20.53 12.60 4.47
N LYS A 146 21.08 11.39 4.62
CA LYS A 146 21.56 10.59 3.50
C LYS A 146 20.40 9.84 2.85
N VAL A 147 20.31 9.92 1.53
CA VAL A 147 19.34 9.12 0.75
C VAL A 147 19.68 7.63 0.86
N VAL A 148 18.77 6.86 1.45
CA VAL A 148 18.92 5.41 1.69
C VAL A 148 17.97 4.56 0.84
N ALA A 149 16.91 5.15 0.29
CA ALA A 149 16.05 4.53 -0.70
C ALA A 149 15.41 5.59 -1.59
N SER A 150 15.07 5.23 -2.83
CA SER A 150 14.38 6.13 -3.77
C SER A 150 13.67 5.35 -4.85
N GLY A 151 12.66 5.96 -5.46
CA GLY A 151 11.95 5.41 -6.59
C GLY A 151 11.03 6.44 -7.25
N HIS A 152 10.18 5.94 -8.14
CA HIS A 152 9.15 6.72 -8.81
C HIS A 152 7.80 6.04 -8.58
N ALA A 153 6.73 6.81 -8.72
CA ALA A 153 5.36 6.33 -8.65
C ALA A 153 4.47 7.23 -9.51
N THR A 154 3.25 6.77 -9.76
CA THR A 154 2.26 7.51 -10.54
C THR A 154 1.05 7.90 -9.71
N THR A 155 0.35 8.93 -10.16
CA THR A 155 -0.94 9.38 -9.64
C THR A 155 -2.04 8.88 -10.56
N SER A 156 -3.19 8.50 -10.01
CA SER A 156 -4.36 8.09 -10.79
C SER A 156 -5.20 9.31 -11.17
N ALA A 157 -4.58 10.29 -11.84
CA ALA A 157 -5.25 11.52 -12.26
C ALA A 157 -6.05 11.28 -13.55
N PRO A 158 -7.32 11.73 -13.63
CA PRO A 158 -8.16 11.49 -14.80
C PRO A 158 -7.72 12.28 -16.03
N ASP A 159 -7.18 13.49 -15.84
CA ASP A 159 -6.68 14.34 -16.92
C ASP A 159 -5.60 15.31 -16.41
N VAL A 160 -4.91 15.98 -17.35
CA VAL A 160 -3.88 16.98 -17.09
C VAL A 160 -4.45 18.13 -16.26
N GLY A 161 -3.76 18.47 -15.16
CA GLY A 161 -4.15 19.57 -14.27
C GLY A 161 -5.18 19.19 -13.21
N MET A 162 -5.72 17.97 -13.25
CA MET A 162 -6.62 17.43 -12.23
C MET A 162 -5.84 16.64 -11.19
N TYR A 163 -6.28 16.70 -9.93
CA TYR A 163 -5.74 15.83 -8.89
C TYR A 163 -6.23 14.39 -9.05
N GLY A 164 -5.30 13.45 -8.94
CA GLY A 164 -5.59 12.03 -8.76
C GLY A 164 -4.92 11.49 -7.51
N PRO A 165 -5.53 10.51 -6.82
CA PRO A 165 -4.89 9.89 -5.67
C PRO A 165 -3.67 9.08 -6.11
N PHE A 166 -2.73 8.89 -5.19
CA PHE A 166 -1.68 7.91 -5.33
C PHE A 166 -1.56 7.08 -4.06
N ARG A 167 -1.09 5.86 -4.23
CA ARG A 167 -0.67 4.98 -3.14
C ARG A 167 0.67 4.35 -3.46
N VAL A 168 1.64 4.51 -2.56
CA VAL A 168 2.99 3.95 -2.71
C VAL A 168 3.30 3.04 -1.53
N GLU A 169 3.78 1.83 -1.79
CA GLU A 169 4.35 0.96 -0.77
C GLU A 169 5.88 0.99 -0.85
N VAL A 170 6.53 1.49 0.20
CA VAL A 170 7.99 1.56 0.30
C VAL A 170 8.49 0.54 1.32
N ILE A 171 9.27 -0.44 0.85
CA ILE A 171 10.02 -1.33 1.74
C ILE A 171 11.18 -0.53 2.32
N LEU A 172 11.09 -0.21 3.61
CA LEU A 172 12.11 0.61 4.27
C LEU A 172 13.42 -0.17 4.41
N PRO A 173 14.57 0.43 4.05
CA PRO A 173 15.88 -0.20 4.26
C PRO A 173 16.15 -0.35 5.76
N ALA A 174 17.12 -1.18 6.13
CA ALA A 174 17.58 -1.24 7.51
C ALA A 174 18.18 0.11 7.91
N MET A 175 17.79 0.62 9.09
CA MET A 175 18.22 1.92 9.61
C MET A 175 18.90 1.76 10.96
N THR A 176 19.90 2.61 11.24
CA THR A 176 20.57 2.67 12.54
C THR A 176 19.80 3.49 13.56
N GLU A 177 18.99 4.43 13.10
CA GLU A 177 18.18 5.33 13.92
C GLU A 177 16.71 5.17 13.58
N LYS A 178 15.83 5.53 14.52
CA LYS A 178 14.39 5.53 14.29
C LYS A 178 13.93 6.73 13.48
N ALA A 179 14.60 7.87 13.61
CA ALA A 179 14.22 9.08 12.88
C ALA A 179 14.65 8.95 11.41
N PHE A 180 13.73 9.28 10.51
CA PHE A 180 13.99 9.34 9.07
C PHE A 180 12.99 10.30 8.41
N THR A 181 13.23 10.62 7.14
CA THR A 181 12.40 11.56 6.40
C THR A 181 11.96 10.93 5.08
N LEU A 182 10.65 10.96 4.81
CA LEU A 182 10.09 10.73 3.48
C LEU A 182 10.06 12.06 2.73
N GLU A 183 10.52 12.05 1.48
CA GLU A 183 10.34 13.16 0.55
C GLU A 183 9.64 12.67 -0.72
N VAL A 184 8.67 13.44 -1.18
CA VAL A 184 7.91 13.20 -2.43
C VAL A 184 7.97 14.47 -3.25
N PHE A 185 8.31 14.38 -4.54
CA PHE A 185 8.64 15.55 -5.35
C PHE A 185 8.59 15.26 -6.86
N THR A 186 8.66 16.29 -7.68
CA THR A 186 8.81 16.20 -9.14
C THR A 186 10.17 16.73 -9.59
N TYR A 187 10.61 16.35 -10.78
CA TYR A 187 11.78 16.94 -11.43
C TYR A 187 11.34 17.89 -12.53
N SER A 188 11.97 19.05 -12.62
CA SER A 188 11.78 19.97 -13.74
C SER A 188 12.27 19.34 -15.03
N ALA A 189 11.42 19.27 -16.06
CA ALA A 189 11.83 18.83 -17.39
C ALA A 189 12.88 19.77 -18.04
N LYS A 190 13.02 21.01 -17.53
CA LYS A 190 13.94 22.02 -18.07
C LYS A 190 15.39 21.80 -17.63
N ASP A 191 15.61 21.51 -16.35
CA ASP A 191 16.94 21.48 -15.74
C ASP A 191 17.15 20.37 -14.71
N GLY A 192 16.16 19.51 -14.48
CA GLY A 192 16.23 18.42 -13.50
C GLY A 192 16.21 18.90 -12.04
N SER A 193 15.89 20.17 -11.77
CA SER A 193 15.72 20.67 -10.41
C SER A 193 14.53 20.02 -9.71
N VAL A 194 14.62 19.86 -8.38
CA VAL A 194 13.52 19.37 -7.56
C VAL A 194 12.42 20.44 -7.46
N GLN A 195 11.18 20.03 -7.71
CA GLN A 195 9.97 20.85 -7.63
C GLN A 195 8.91 20.13 -6.78
N ASP A 196 7.88 20.87 -6.34
CA ASP A 196 6.75 20.33 -5.56
C ASP A 196 7.17 19.44 -4.37
N LEU A 197 8.28 19.80 -3.71
CA LEU A 197 8.85 19.00 -2.64
C LEU A 197 7.96 18.99 -1.40
N VAL A 198 7.48 17.80 -1.06
CA VAL A 198 6.81 17.50 0.20
C VAL A 198 7.77 16.73 1.09
N THR A 199 8.00 17.22 2.31
CA THR A 199 8.87 16.61 3.30
C THR A 199 8.07 16.15 4.51
N VAL A 200 8.16 14.86 4.84
CA VAL A 200 7.43 14.24 5.95
C VAL A 200 8.43 13.58 6.90
N PRO A 201 8.77 14.21 8.04
CA PRO A 201 9.59 13.58 9.07
C PRO A 201 8.80 12.47 9.75
N LEU A 202 9.40 11.29 9.92
CA LEU A 202 8.77 10.07 10.43
C LEU A 202 9.66 9.37 11.46
N THR A 203 9.05 8.50 12.25
CA THR A 203 9.75 7.65 13.21
C THR A 203 9.46 6.18 12.94
N LEU A 204 10.49 5.36 12.77
CA LEU A 204 10.35 3.92 12.66
C LEU A 204 10.01 3.30 14.02
N LEU A 205 9.04 2.37 14.05
CA LEU A 205 8.62 1.69 15.28
C LEU A 205 9.80 0.99 15.98
N THR A 206 10.62 0.27 15.22
CA THR A 206 11.80 -0.48 15.68
C THR A 206 12.92 -0.46 14.65
N THR A 207 14.18 -0.43 15.08
CA THR A 207 15.37 -0.60 14.22
C THR A 207 15.75 -2.07 14.02
N ASP A 208 14.96 -3.01 14.55
CA ASP A 208 15.11 -4.42 14.22
C ASP A 208 15.01 -4.63 12.72
N VAL A 209 15.63 -5.72 12.26
CA VAL A 209 15.72 -6.02 10.82
C VAL A 209 15.04 -7.34 10.49
N SER A 210 14.63 -7.46 9.23
CA SER A 210 14.29 -8.71 8.58
C SER A 210 15.36 -9.04 7.54
N THR A 211 15.79 -10.30 7.49
CA THR A 211 16.76 -10.80 6.51
C THR A 211 16.14 -11.89 5.66
N PHE A 212 16.47 -11.88 4.38
CA PHE A 212 16.03 -12.88 3.40
C PHE A 212 16.99 -12.89 2.22
N ASP A 213 16.94 -13.95 1.43
CA ASP A 213 17.76 -14.09 0.23
C ASP A 213 16.97 -13.75 -1.04
N LEU A 214 17.66 -13.18 -2.01
CA LEU A 214 17.18 -13.04 -3.39
C LEU A 214 17.95 -14.00 -4.26
N TYR A 215 17.26 -14.73 -5.12
CA TYR A 215 17.89 -15.73 -5.96
C TYR A 215 18.07 -15.21 -7.37
N TYR A 216 19.32 -15.16 -7.83
CA TYR A 216 19.70 -14.68 -9.16
C TYR A 216 20.58 -15.70 -9.89
N PRO A 217 20.46 -15.82 -11.22
CA PRO A 217 21.46 -16.49 -12.05
C PRO A 217 22.86 -15.88 -11.86
N ASN A 218 23.90 -16.70 -12.04
CA ASN A 218 25.28 -16.24 -11.96
C ASN A 218 26.16 -16.86 -13.08
N ARG A 219 26.80 -15.99 -13.87
CA ARG A 219 27.61 -16.37 -15.05
C ARG A 219 28.92 -17.08 -14.71
N LEU A 220 29.39 -16.97 -13.46
CA LEU A 220 30.66 -17.52 -13.00
C LEU A 220 30.49 -18.82 -12.19
N LYS A 221 29.28 -19.08 -11.68
CA LYS A 221 28.98 -20.22 -10.80
C LYS A 221 28.16 -21.32 -11.48
N GLY A 222 27.36 -20.99 -12.50
CA GLY A 222 26.46 -21.92 -13.17
C GLY A 222 26.94 -22.41 -14.54
N SER A 223 26.31 -23.47 -15.04
CA SER A 223 26.45 -23.90 -16.43
C SER A 223 25.47 -23.14 -17.32
N ALA A 224 25.90 -22.72 -18.52
CA ALA A 224 25.02 -22.07 -19.50
C ALA A 224 23.85 -22.96 -19.99
N GLN A 225 23.91 -24.26 -19.73
CA GLN A 225 22.88 -25.23 -20.10
C GLN A 225 21.77 -25.38 -19.06
N ASP A 226 22.02 -24.97 -17.80
CA ASP A 226 21.04 -25.06 -16.72
C ASP A 226 20.40 -23.70 -16.46
N CYS A 227 19.29 -23.45 -17.15
CA CYS A 227 18.55 -22.20 -17.05
C CYS A 227 17.80 -22.04 -15.72
N ALA A 228 17.68 -23.10 -14.92
CA ALA A 228 16.99 -23.06 -13.62
C ALA A 228 17.94 -22.70 -12.47
N LEU A 229 19.25 -22.72 -12.69
CA LEU A 229 20.23 -22.56 -11.63
C LEU A 229 20.34 -21.09 -11.17
N VAL A 230 19.98 -20.87 -9.91
CA VAL A 230 20.02 -19.57 -9.24
C VAL A 230 20.75 -19.67 -7.92
N PHE A 231 21.34 -18.56 -7.48
CA PHE A 231 22.15 -18.49 -6.28
C PHE A 231 21.66 -17.36 -5.37
N PRO A 232 21.67 -17.57 -4.04
CA PRO A 232 21.18 -16.59 -3.10
C PRO A 232 22.13 -15.39 -3.00
N VAL A 233 21.53 -14.23 -2.73
CA VAL A 233 22.17 -13.00 -2.28
C VAL A 233 21.33 -12.41 -1.16
N SER A 234 21.91 -12.25 0.02
CA SER A 234 21.18 -11.77 1.18
C SER A 234 20.81 -10.29 1.07
N ARG A 235 19.67 -9.96 1.67
CA ARG A 235 19.15 -8.60 1.87
C ARG A 235 18.80 -8.40 3.33
N THR A 236 18.83 -7.15 3.73
CA THR A 236 18.45 -6.72 5.07
C THR A 236 17.62 -5.45 4.95
N VAL A 237 16.43 -5.49 5.53
CA VAL A 237 15.46 -4.38 5.51
C VAL A 237 14.98 -4.12 6.94
N ALA A 238 14.31 -2.98 7.16
CA ALA A 238 13.63 -2.74 8.42
C ALA A 238 12.61 -3.87 8.69
N LYS A 239 12.43 -4.22 9.97
CA LYS A 239 11.49 -5.27 10.41
C LYS A 239 10.15 -5.13 9.70
N THR A 240 9.72 -6.22 9.06
CA THR A 240 8.43 -6.30 8.38
C THR A 240 7.81 -7.68 8.57
N SER A 241 6.48 -7.72 8.67
CA SER A 241 5.70 -8.96 8.54
C SER A 241 5.49 -9.36 7.08
N ALA A 242 5.67 -8.44 6.13
CA ALA A 242 5.49 -8.66 4.69
C ALA A 242 6.79 -9.14 4.01
N VAL A 243 7.51 -10.09 4.61
CA VAL A 243 8.83 -10.54 4.12
C VAL A 243 8.81 -11.09 2.70
N GLY A 244 7.74 -11.78 2.29
CA GLY A 244 7.58 -12.27 0.92
C GLY A 244 7.46 -11.13 -0.10
N ARG A 245 6.71 -10.07 0.23
CA ARG A 245 6.61 -8.88 -0.61
C ARG A 245 7.94 -8.14 -0.67
N ALA A 246 8.61 -7.96 0.47
CA ALA A 246 9.94 -7.35 0.53
C ALA A 246 10.96 -8.11 -0.35
N ALA A 247 10.91 -9.45 -0.34
CA ALA A 247 11.76 -10.29 -1.17
C ALA A 247 11.47 -10.10 -2.66
N LEU A 248 10.20 -10.12 -3.09
CA LEU A 248 9.86 -9.89 -4.49
C LEU A 248 10.18 -8.47 -4.96
N THR A 249 9.88 -7.44 -4.16
CA THR A 249 10.26 -6.05 -4.48
C THR A 249 11.78 -5.93 -4.65
N GLY A 250 12.57 -6.55 -3.76
CA GLY A 250 14.02 -6.60 -3.90
C GLY A 250 14.49 -7.37 -5.13
N LEU A 251 13.84 -8.49 -5.46
CA LEU A 251 14.15 -9.29 -6.64
C LEU A 251 13.95 -8.47 -7.93
N LEU A 252 12.81 -7.78 -8.04
CA LEU A 252 12.43 -6.94 -9.18
C LEU A 252 13.34 -5.73 -9.37
N ALA A 253 13.90 -5.18 -8.28
CA ALA A 253 14.93 -4.14 -8.36
C ALA A 253 16.24 -4.63 -9.00
N GLY A 254 16.46 -5.95 -8.99
CA GLY A 254 17.62 -6.61 -9.59
C GLY A 254 18.89 -6.56 -8.73
N PRO A 255 19.97 -7.20 -9.21
CA PRO A 255 21.23 -7.24 -8.49
C PRO A 255 21.92 -5.87 -8.46
N THR A 256 22.60 -5.59 -7.36
CA THR A 256 23.41 -4.37 -7.19
C THR A 256 24.59 -4.36 -8.16
N GLN A 257 25.21 -3.20 -8.38
CA GLN A 257 26.40 -3.13 -9.25
C GLN A 257 27.54 -4.02 -8.75
N ALA A 258 27.73 -4.12 -7.43
CA ALA A 258 28.74 -4.99 -6.83
C ALA A 258 28.44 -6.48 -7.10
N GLU A 259 27.18 -6.89 -7.01
CA GLU A 259 26.75 -8.26 -7.34
C GLU A 259 26.90 -8.56 -8.84
N ARG A 260 26.58 -7.59 -9.71
CA ARG A 260 26.82 -7.72 -11.14
C ARG A 260 28.30 -7.94 -11.47
N ASN A 261 29.20 -7.24 -10.78
CA ASN A 261 30.64 -7.44 -10.90
C ASN A 261 31.08 -8.85 -10.41
N GLN A 262 30.28 -9.49 -9.56
CA GLN A 262 30.47 -10.89 -9.12
C GLN A 262 29.74 -11.90 -10.02
N GLY A 263 29.23 -11.47 -11.17
CA GLY A 263 28.60 -12.33 -12.18
C GLY A 263 27.11 -12.56 -12.02
N TYR A 264 26.46 -11.98 -11.00
CA TYR A 264 25.00 -12.07 -10.84
C TYR A 264 24.28 -11.22 -11.89
N PHE A 265 23.15 -11.72 -12.40
CA PHE A 265 22.29 -10.98 -13.32
C PHE A 265 20.83 -11.37 -13.09
N THR A 266 19.89 -10.55 -13.56
CA THR A 266 18.47 -10.90 -13.58
C THR A 266 18.03 -11.26 -14.98
N SER A 267 17.12 -12.23 -15.11
CA SER A 267 16.39 -12.47 -16.37
C SER A 267 15.02 -11.79 -16.43
N VAL A 268 14.56 -11.23 -15.30
CA VAL A 268 13.30 -10.49 -15.18
C VAL A 268 13.40 -9.20 -16.00
N ASN A 269 12.34 -8.88 -16.76
CA ASN A 269 12.31 -7.67 -17.58
C ASN A 269 12.20 -6.42 -16.71
N ALA A 270 12.88 -5.34 -17.12
CA ALA A 270 12.65 -4.02 -16.55
C ALA A 270 11.18 -3.60 -16.77
N GLY A 271 10.59 -2.92 -15.79
CA GLY A 271 9.17 -2.57 -15.78
C GLY A 271 8.25 -3.67 -15.24
N THR A 272 8.78 -4.83 -14.87
CA THR A 272 7.99 -5.85 -14.15
C THR A 272 7.59 -5.33 -12.77
N GLU A 273 6.30 -5.36 -12.48
CA GLU A 273 5.71 -4.92 -11.22
C GLU A 273 4.92 -6.05 -10.57
N LEU A 274 4.99 -6.14 -9.24
CA LEU A 274 4.16 -7.05 -8.44
C LEU A 274 2.80 -6.39 -8.21
N GLN A 275 1.74 -6.94 -8.80
CA GLN A 275 0.37 -6.46 -8.61
C GLN A 275 -0.24 -7.00 -7.32
N SER A 276 -0.04 -8.29 -7.04
CA SER A 276 -0.54 -8.90 -5.82
C SER A 276 0.34 -10.05 -5.33
N LEU A 277 0.30 -10.29 -4.03
CA LEU A 277 0.90 -11.46 -3.39
C LEU A 277 -0.01 -11.92 -2.27
N ALA A 278 -0.52 -13.14 -2.38
CA ALA A 278 -1.29 -13.81 -1.35
C ALA A 278 -0.63 -15.15 -1.00
N ILE A 279 -0.63 -15.51 0.28
CA ILE A 279 -0.09 -16.78 0.75
C ILE A 279 -1.17 -17.46 1.57
N ASN A 280 -1.74 -18.55 1.05
CA ASN A 280 -2.80 -19.33 1.70
C ASN A 280 -2.42 -20.81 1.63
N ASP A 281 -2.54 -21.53 2.75
CA ASP A 281 -2.31 -22.98 2.84
C ASP A 281 -0.97 -23.46 2.24
N GLY A 282 0.08 -22.66 2.39
CA GLY A 282 1.41 -22.96 1.86
C GLY A 282 1.64 -22.53 0.40
N VAL A 283 0.62 -22.07 -0.29
CA VAL A 283 0.71 -21.65 -1.70
C VAL A 283 0.87 -20.14 -1.78
N ALA A 284 2.00 -19.67 -2.32
CA ALA A 284 2.22 -18.27 -2.64
C ALA A 284 1.73 -17.97 -4.07
N MET A 285 0.67 -17.20 -4.20
CA MET A 285 0.15 -16.70 -5.48
C MET A 285 0.68 -15.30 -5.72
N ALA A 286 1.58 -15.15 -6.69
CA ALA A 286 2.25 -13.91 -7.03
C ALA A 286 1.83 -13.48 -8.44
N ASP A 287 1.15 -12.35 -8.53
CA ASP A 287 0.66 -11.78 -9.78
C ASP A 287 1.50 -10.58 -10.21
N PHE A 288 1.86 -10.53 -11.48
CA PHE A 288 2.71 -9.50 -12.05
C PHE A 288 2.07 -8.89 -13.29
N ASN A 289 2.57 -7.72 -13.70
CA ASN A 289 2.16 -7.13 -14.98
C ASN A 289 2.76 -7.86 -16.19
N SER A 290 2.18 -7.57 -17.37
CA SER A 290 2.59 -8.12 -18.67
C SER A 290 4.08 -8.03 -19.00
N TYR A 291 4.85 -7.13 -18.36
CA TYR A 291 6.30 -7.05 -18.53
C TYR A 291 7.01 -8.34 -18.08
N LEU A 292 6.45 -9.15 -17.19
CA LEU A 292 7.09 -10.40 -16.77
C LEU A 292 7.28 -11.39 -17.93
N ASN A 293 6.42 -11.32 -18.95
CA ASN A 293 6.40 -12.28 -20.06
C ASN A 293 7.76 -12.44 -20.76
N ALA A 294 8.06 -13.67 -21.13
CA ALA A 294 9.33 -14.00 -21.78
C ALA A 294 9.12 -14.96 -22.96
N ALA A 295 9.82 -14.69 -24.05
CA ALA A 295 9.96 -15.61 -25.16
C ALA A 295 11.13 -16.58 -24.91
N GLY A 296 10.89 -17.86 -25.17
CA GLY A 296 11.89 -18.94 -25.13
C GLY A 296 11.98 -19.65 -23.77
N SER A 297 11.95 -20.99 -23.84
CA SER A 297 11.92 -21.90 -22.69
C SER A 297 12.97 -21.62 -21.62
N CYS A 298 14.22 -21.36 -22.02
CA CYS A 298 15.31 -21.10 -21.08
C CYS A 298 15.08 -19.81 -20.27
N ARG A 299 14.62 -18.74 -20.91
CA ARG A 299 14.40 -17.46 -20.24
C ARG A 299 13.20 -17.54 -19.30
N ALA A 300 12.11 -18.15 -19.76
CA ALA A 300 10.94 -18.42 -18.92
C ALA A 300 11.31 -19.24 -17.68
N THR A 301 12.13 -20.28 -17.85
CA THR A 301 12.64 -21.13 -16.75
C THR A 301 13.50 -20.34 -15.76
N SER A 302 14.37 -19.46 -16.25
CA SER A 302 15.24 -18.61 -15.40
C SER A 302 14.43 -17.60 -14.58
N ILE A 303 13.42 -16.95 -15.18
CA ILE A 303 12.53 -16.02 -14.47
C ILE A 303 11.75 -16.78 -13.39
N ARG A 304 11.14 -17.91 -13.75
CA ARG A 304 10.40 -18.77 -12.82
C ARG A 304 11.28 -19.18 -11.64
N SER A 305 12.50 -19.64 -11.89
CA SER A 305 13.42 -20.09 -10.84
C SER A 305 13.82 -18.97 -9.87
N GLN A 306 14.05 -17.76 -10.37
CA GLN A 306 14.32 -16.60 -9.51
C GLN A 306 13.17 -16.31 -8.54
N ILE A 307 11.94 -16.27 -9.05
CA ILE A 307 10.73 -15.99 -8.26
C ILE A 307 10.46 -17.13 -7.27
N GLU A 308 10.44 -18.37 -7.77
CA GLU A 308 10.10 -19.53 -6.96
C GLU A 308 11.09 -19.75 -5.81
N GLN A 309 12.40 -19.70 -6.07
CA GLN A 309 13.40 -19.91 -5.01
C GLN A 309 13.38 -18.76 -3.99
N THR A 310 13.11 -17.54 -4.43
CA THR A 310 12.95 -16.38 -3.54
C THR A 310 11.74 -16.52 -2.62
N LEU A 311 10.65 -17.15 -3.05
CA LEU A 311 9.48 -17.35 -2.18
C LEU A 311 9.58 -18.64 -1.34
N LYS A 312 10.07 -19.74 -1.93
CA LYS A 312 10.23 -21.06 -1.28
C LYS A 312 11.28 -21.07 -0.17
N GLN A 313 12.10 -20.02 -0.03
CA GLN A 313 12.98 -19.88 1.13
C GLN A 313 12.21 -19.81 2.45
N PHE A 314 10.97 -19.33 2.42
CA PHE A 314 10.16 -19.16 3.61
C PHE A 314 9.47 -20.48 3.95
N PRO A 315 9.60 -21.02 5.18
CA PRO A 315 9.04 -22.32 5.55
C PRO A 315 7.51 -22.41 5.40
N SER A 316 6.82 -21.27 5.41
CA SER A 316 5.37 -21.19 5.19
C SER A 316 4.98 -21.29 3.72
N VAL A 317 5.92 -21.40 2.77
CA VAL A 317 5.67 -21.47 1.33
C VAL A 317 6.18 -22.82 0.81
N THR A 318 5.25 -23.70 0.45
CA THR A 318 5.51 -25.02 -0.12
C THR A 318 5.49 -25.00 -1.65
N SER A 319 4.64 -24.17 -2.25
CA SER A 319 4.54 -24.00 -3.70
C SER A 319 4.26 -22.55 -4.07
N VAL A 320 4.51 -22.23 -5.34
CA VAL A 320 4.37 -20.88 -5.89
C VAL A 320 3.56 -20.97 -7.18
N ILE A 321 2.56 -20.11 -7.29
CA ILE A 321 1.79 -19.87 -8.52
C ILE A 321 2.17 -18.48 -9.00
N ILE A 322 2.62 -18.40 -10.25
CA ILE A 322 2.98 -17.14 -10.90
C ILE A 322 1.90 -16.85 -11.93
N SER A 323 1.29 -15.67 -11.86
CA SER A 323 0.34 -15.18 -12.85
C SER A 323 0.79 -13.86 -13.46
N VAL A 324 0.27 -13.57 -14.65
CA VAL A 324 0.47 -12.31 -15.35
C VAL A 324 -0.90 -11.74 -15.68
N ASP A 325 -1.20 -10.55 -15.17
CA ASP A 325 -2.51 -9.89 -15.30
C ASP A 325 -3.68 -10.83 -14.94
N GLY A 326 -3.49 -11.64 -13.89
CA GLY A 326 -4.45 -12.64 -13.40
C GLY A 326 -4.43 -14.00 -14.13
N ASP A 327 -3.70 -14.16 -15.23
CA ASP A 327 -3.59 -15.43 -15.96
C ASP A 327 -2.37 -16.25 -15.47
N ALA A 328 -2.64 -17.37 -14.81
CA ALA A 328 -1.62 -18.31 -14.34
C ALA A 328 -1.31 -19.44 -15.35
N GLU A 329 -2.19 -19.68 -16.33
CA GLU A 329 -2.06 -20.81 -17.26
C GLU A 329 -0.98 -20.52 -18.30
N THR A 330 -0.96 -19.30 -18.83
CA THR A 330 -0.04 -18.88 -19.88
C THR A 330 1.23 -18.20 -19.38
N ALA A 331 1.25 -17.79 -18.11
CA ALA A 331 2.38 -17.11 -17.49
C ALA A 331 3.66 -17.96 -17.51
N LEU A 332 4.68 -17.44 -18.21
CA LEU A 332 6.02 -18.06 -18.32
C LEU A 332 5.96 -19.53 -18.78
N GLN A 333 5.11 -19.85 -19.76
CA GLN A 333 5.14 -21.15 -20.43
C GLN A 333 6.49 -21.37 -21.13
N PRO A 334 7.07 -22.58 -21.05
CA PRO A 334 8.31 -22.91 -21.74
C PRO A 334 8.14 -23.01 -23.27
#